data_AF-A0A6P2FHY5-F1
#
_entry.id   AF-A0A6P2FHY5-F1
#
_cell.length_a   1.000
_cell.length_b   1.000
_cell.length_c   1.000
_cell.angle_alpha   90.00
_cell.angle_beta   90.00
_cell.angle_gamma   90.00
#
_symmetry.space_group_name_H-M   'P 1'
#
loop_
_entity.id
_entity.type
_entity.pdbx_description
1 polymer ?
#
loop_
_entity_poly.entity_id
_entity_poly.type
_entity_poly.pdbx_seq_one_letter_code
_entity_poly.pdbx_strand_id
1 'polypeptide(L)'
;MRLKSYLDLGGHGSYTRFAAVIGCHGPDLFDWANEKRPVPIHWALKIEKASNRAVMRWDTRPGDWHEFWPEIARWRNAPPIPDALKAA
;
A
#
# COMPACT_ATOMS: atom_id res chain seq x y z
N MET A 1 3.22 -7.59 -1.49
CA MET A 1 3.91 -7.10 -2.73
C MET A 1 4.20 -5.61 -2.55
N ARG A 2 5.40 -5.10 -2.85
CA ARG A 2 5.64 -3.64 -2.72
C ARG A 2 4.95 -2.86 -3.84
N LEU A 3 4.45 -1.66 -3.51
CA LEU A 3 3.78 -0.78 -4.47
C LEU A 3 4.67 -0.45 -5.68
N LYS A 4 5.94 -0.10 -5.46
CA LYS A 4 6.90 0.15 -6.55
C LYS A 4 7.03 -1.03 -7.49
N SER A 5 7.25 -2.23 -6.95
CA SER A 5 7.37 -3.45 -7.73
C SER A 5 6.12 -3.71 -8.58
N TYR A 6 4.93 -3.52 -8.01
CA TYR A 6 3.67 -3.63 -8.74
C TYR A 6 3.57 -2.62 -9.89
N LEU A 7 3.95 -1.36 -9.66
CA LEU A 7 3.91 -0.32 -10.70
C LEU A 7 4.94 -0.59 -11.80
N ASP A 8 6.13 -1.05 -11.45
CA ASP A 8 7.21 -1.33 -12.41
C ASP A 8 6.84 -2.49 -13.36
N LEU A 9 6.06 -3.47 -12.90
CA LEU A 9 5.51 -4.55 -13.76
C LEU A 9 4.66 -4.02 -14.94
N GLY A 10 4.01 -2.87 -14.76
CA GLY A 10 3.18 -2.26 -15.82
C GLY A 10 3.97 -1.53 -16.91
N GLY A 11 5.30 -1.39 -16.76
CA GLY A 11 6.17 -0.74 -17.73
C GLY A 11 5.96 0.78 -17.86
N HIS A 12 6.36 1.32 -19.02
CA HIS A 12 6.33 2.76 -19.28
C HIS A 12 4.90 3.33 -19.17
N GLY A 13 4.76 4.42 -18.40
CA GLY A 13 3.47 5.08 -18.17
C GLY A 13 2.57 4.40 -17.13
N SER A 14 3.01 3.30 -16.51
CA SER A 14 2.26 2.59 -15.46
C SER A 14 1.88 3.51 -14.30
N TYR A 15 2.83 4.31 -13.81
CA TYR A 15 2.60 5.28 -12.73
C TYR A 15 1.48 6.27 -13.08
N THR A 16 1.54 6.88 -14.27
CA THR A 16 0.53 7.85 -14.72
C THR A 16 -0.84 7.21 -14.84
N ARG A 17 -0.92 6.02 -15.44
CA ARG A 17 -2.19 5.28 -15.60
C ARG A 17 -2.77 4.88 -14.25
N PHE A 18 -1.94 4.34 -13.35
CA PHE A 18 -2.39 3.92 -12.03
C PHE A 18 -2.82 5.10 -11.16
N ALA A 19 -2.09 6.22 -11.22
CA ALA A 19 -2.49 7.47 -10.55
C ALA A 19 -3.86 7.97 -11.03
N ALA A 20 -4.11 7.94 -12.34
CA ALA A 20 -5.41 8.28 -12.91
C ALA A 20 -6.53 7.34 -12.44
N VAL A 21 -6.27 6.02 -12.37
CA VAL A 21 -7.25 5.02 -11.90
C VAL A 21 -7.66 5.27 -10.45
N ILE A 22 -6.71 5.57 -9.56
CA ILE A 22 -7.04 5.84 -8.15
C ILE A 22 -7.52 7.28 -7.93
N GLY A 23 -7.19 8.18 -8.87
CA GLY A 23 -7.52 9.60 -8.86
C GLY A 23 -6.55 10.45 -8.03
N CYS A 24 -5.29 10.01 -7.86
CA CYS A 24 -4.26 10.80 -7.17
C CYS A 24 -3.38 11.58 -8.16
N HIS A 25 -2.56 12.48 -7.61
CA HIS A 25 -1.51 13.14 -8.37
C HIS A 25 -0.31 12.20 -8.59
N GLY A 26 0.22 12.14 -9.80
CA GLY A 26 1.32 11.24 -10.16
C GLY A 26 2.57 11.35 -9.27
N PRO A 27 3.06 12.57 -8.98
CA PRO A 27 4.13 12.79 -8.01
C PRO A 27 3.87 12.23 -6.61
N ASP A 28 2.64 12.31 -6.09
CA ASP A 28 2.33 11.71 -4.79
C ASP A 28 2.46 10.18 -4.86
N LEU A 29 1.93 9.56 -5.92
CA LEU A 29 2.09 8.12 -6.12
C LEU A 29 3.56 7.71 -6.23
N PHE A 30 4.37 8.52 -6.92
CA PHE A 30 5.81 8.30 -7.04
C PHE A 30 6.51 8.38 -5.69
N ASP A 31 6.23 9.40 -4.89
CA ASP A 31 6.83 9.54 -3.55
C ASP A 31 6.41 8.41 -2.61
N TRP A 32 5.16 7.96 -2.70
CA TRP A 32 4.67 6.79 -1.97
C TRP A 32 5.36 5.50 -2.39
N ALA A 33 5.49 5.25 -3.70
CA ALA A 33 6.13 4.05 -4.23
C ALA A 33 7.61 3.98 -3.82
N ASN A 34 8.29 5.13 -3.76
CA ASN A 34 9.68 5.23 -3.32
C ASN A 34 9.83 5.37 -1.80
N GLU A 35 8.78 5.14 -1.02
CA GLU A 35 8.79 5.16 0.44
C GLU A 35 9.27 6.50 1.04
N LYS A 36 9.26 7.59 0.25
CA LYS A 36 9.66 8.94 0.71
C LYS A 36 8.65 9.54 1.67
N ARG A 37 7.38 9.17 1.52
CA ARG A 37 6.29 9.48 2.46
C ARG A 37 5.38 8.27 2.59
N PRO A 38 4.77 8.03 3.76
CA PRO A 38 3.80 6.95 3.93
C PRO A 38 2.55 7.22 3.07
N VAL A 39 1.98 6.15 2.52
CA VAL A 39 0.70 6.19 1.77
C VAL A 39 -0.43 6.57 2.71
N PRO A 40 -1.15 7.70 2.54
CA PRO A 40 -2.26 8.05 3.41
C PRO A 40 -3.37 6.98 3.43
N ILE A 41 -4.09 6.88 4.55
CA ILE A 41 -5.06 5.81 4.84
C ILE A 41 -6.07 5.59 3.69
N HIS A 42 -6.66 6.67 3.19
CA HIS A 42 -7.65 6.59 2.11
C HIS A 42 -7.05 6.12 0.77
N TRP A 43 -5.76 6.39 0.52
CA TRP A 43 -5.06 5.92 -0.67
C TRP A 43 -4.69 4.44 -0.57
N ALA A 44 -4.32 3.95 0.60
CA ALA A 44 -4.02 2.53 0.81
C ALA A 44 -5.19 1.63 0.38
N LEU A 45 -6.42 1.99 0.75
CA LEU A 45 -7.61 1.26 0.34
C LEU A 45 -7.89 1.36 -1.18
N LYS A 46 -7.67 2.54 -1.77
CA LYS A 46 -7.83 2.74 -3.23
C LYS A 46 -6.81 1.92 -4.03
N ILE A 47 -5.57 1.88 -3.57
CA ILE A 47 -4.48 1.09 -4.15
C ILE A 47 -4.80 -0.40 -4.07
N GLU A 48 -5.28 -0.89 -2.92
CA GLU A 48 -5.69 -2.29 -2.77
C GLU A 48 -6.80 -2.68 -3.76
N LYS A 49 -7.82 -1.83 -3.91
CA LYS A 49 -8.90 -2.07 -4.88
C LYS A 49 -8.40 -2.03 -6.33
N ALA A 50 -7.64 -0.99 -6.70
CA ALA A 50 -7.15 -0.80 -8.06
C ALA A 50 -6.09 -1.83 -8.48
N SER A 51 -5.35 -2.39 -7.53
CA SER A 51 -4.40 -3.47 -7.76
C SER A 51 -5.02 -4.86 -7.67
N ASN A 52 -6.35 -4.96 -7.52
CA ASN A 52 -7.06 -6.22 -7.29
C ASN A 52 -6.42 -7.07 -6.18
N ARG A 53 -6.12 -6.43 -5.05
CA ARG A 53 -5.46 -7.03 -3.87
C ARG A 53 -4.05 -7.58 -4.13
N ALA A 54 -3.42 -7.23 -5.27
CA ALA A 54 -2.00 -7.53 -5.47
C ALA A 54 -1.13 -6.73 -4.50
N VAL A 55 -1.48 -5.47 -4.21
CA VAL A 55 -0.85 -4.64 -3.19
C VAL A 55 -1.88 -4.43 -2.06
N MET A 56 -1.61 -4.97 -0.88
CA MET A 56 -2.51 -4.88 0.27
C MET A 56 -2.28 -3.61 1.10
N ARG A 57 -3.25 -3.21 1.92
CA ARG A 57 -3.09 -2.08 2.87
C ARG A 57 -1.83 -2.20 3.74
N TRP A 58 -1.51 -3.39 4.24
CA TRP A 58 -0.28 -3.64 5.02
C TRP A 58 1.01 -3.56 4.19
N ASP A 59 0.96 -3.75 2.86
CA ASP A 59 2.12 -3.53 2.00
C ASP A 59 2.43 -2.03 1.86
N THR A 60 1.40 -1.18 1.89
CA THR A 60 1.54 0.28 1.77
C THR A 60 1.80 0.99 3.09
N ARG A 61 1.42 0.37 4.20
CA ARG A 61 1.52 0.91 5.56
C ARG A 61 2.02 -0.16 6.55
N PRO A 62 3.23 -0.70 6.38
CA PRO A 62 3.69 -1.84 7.17
C PRO A 62 3.82 -1.55 8.67
N GLY A 63 4.01 -0.28 9.07
CA GLY A 63 4.19 0.10 10.48
C GLY A 63 2.91 0.18 11.30
N ASP A 64 1.79 0.62 10.70
CA ASP A 64 0.60 1.05 11.44
C ASP A 64 -0.74 0.61 10.82
N TRP A 65 -0.71 -0.27 9.82
CA TRP A 65 -1.94 -0.77 9.18
C TRP A 65 -2.94 -1.37 10.18
N HIS A 66 -2.46 -2.00 11.25
CA HIS A 66 -3.29 -2.68 12.26
C HIS A 66 -4.03 -1.69 13.16
N GLU A 67 -3.54 -0.46 13.31
CA GLU A 67 -4.19 0.61 14.06
C GLU A 67 -5.42 1.14 13.31
N PHE A 68 -5.34 1.20 11.98
CA PHE A 68 -6.42 1.72 11.12
C PHE A 68 -7.39 0.65 10.65
N TRP A 69 -6.93 -0.59 10.49
CA TRP A 69 -7.73 -1.71 10.00
C TRP A 69 -7.55 -2.95 10.89
N PRO A 70 -7.94 -2.91 12.18
CA PRO A 70 -7.81 -4.05 13.07
C PRO A 70 -8.59 -5.28 12.57
N GLU A 71 -9.64 -5.09 11.78
CA GLU A 71 -10.45 -6.16 11.20
C GLU A 71 -9.67 -7.03 10.19
N ILE A 72 -8.66 -6.48 9.51
CA ILE A 72 -7.84 -7.25 8.56
C ILE A 72 -6.70 -8.00 9.23
N ALA A 73 -6.40 -7.72 10.51
CA ALA A 73 -5.36 -8.43 11.25
C ALA A 73 -5.67 -9.91 11.48
N ARG A 74 -6.96 -10.28 11.38
CA ARG A 74 -7.42 -11.67 11.48
C ARG A 74 -7.35 -12.43 10.16
N TRP A 75 -6.96 -11.79 9.06
CA TRP A 75 -6.87 -12.45 7.77
C TRP A 75 -5.69 -13.41 7.77
N ARG A 76 -5.87 -14.59 7.15
CA ARG A 76 -4.87 -15.67 7.14
C ARG A 76 -3.49 -15.22 6.63
N ASN A 77 -3.44 -14.21 5.77
CA ASN A 77 -2.24 -13.68 5.14
C ASN A 77 -1.82 -12.31 5.67
N ALA A 78 -2.42 -11.83 6.75
CA ALA A 78 -1.97 -10.59 7.39
C ALA A 78 -0.56 -10.80 7.97
N PRO A 79 0.35 -9.82 7.83
CA PRO A 79 1.64 -9.89 8.50
C PRO A 79 1.45 -9.80 10.02
N PRO A 80 2.44 -10.25 10.81
CA PRO A 80 2.44 -10.00 12.25
C PRO A 80 2.29 -8.52 12.58
N ILE A 81 1.59 -8.20 13.67
CA ILE A 81 1.46 -6.84 14.15
C ILE A 81 2.85 -6.33 14.60
N PRO A 82 3.36 -5.21 14.06
CA PRO A 82 4.72 -4.75 14.33
C PRO A 82 5.05 -4.53 15.80
N ASP A 83 4.10 -4.05 16.62
CA ASP A 83 4.35 -3.83 18.05
C ASP A 83 4.34 -5.13 18.88
N ALA A 84 3.82 -6.24 18.34
CA ALA A 84 3.96 -7.55 18.97
C ALA A 84 5.44 -8.05 18.97
N LEU A 85 6.32 -7.41 18.20
CA LEU A 85 7.76 -7.71 18.16
C LEU A 85 8.58 -6.95 19.22
N LYS A 86 8.01 -5.95 19.91
CA LYS A 86 8.72 -5.16 20.94
C LYS A 86 8.47 -5.63 22.37
N ALA A 87 7.58 -6.60 22.58
CA ALA A 87 7.19 -7.12 23.90
C ALA A 87 7.66 -8.56 24.16
N ALA A 88 8.62 -9.08 23.40
CA ALA A 88 9.22 -10.41 23.56
C ALA A 88 10.71 -10.32 23.88
#